data_AF-A0A1U8M811-F1
#
_entry.id   AF-A0A1U8M811-F1
#
_cell.length_a   1.000
_cell.length_b   1.000
_cell.length_c   1.000
_cell.angle_alpha   90.00
_cell.angle_beta   90.00
_cell.angle_gamma   90.00
#
_symmetry.space_group_name_H-M   'P 1'
#
loop_
_entity.id
_entity.type
_entity.pdbx_description
1 polymer ?
#
loop_
_entity_poly.entity_id
_entity_poly.type
_entity_poly.pdbx_seq_one_letter_code
_entity_poly.pdbx_strand_id
1 'polypeptide(L)'
;MESLTYGLDWNRRESVVVLSMDLQGFLLRARVLKLYRQSLRAARKAPHDSRAELKQVIRQEMESNRDCKDRQKIRFLISEGTERLKGLTEMLGMQGHC
;
A
#
# COMPACT_ATOMS: atom_id res chain seq x y z
N MET A 1 23.45 43.81 -36.12
CA MET A 1 24.10 44.29 -34.89
C MET A 1 23.03 45.08 -34.16
N GLU A 2 22.79 44.75 -32.88
CA GLU A 2 21.78 45.32 -31.96
C GLU A 2 20.32 44.93 -32.30
N SER A 3 19.48 44.42 -31.40
CA SER A 3 19.46 44.50 -29.94
C SER A 3 18.78 43.27 -29.33
N LEU A 4 19.43 42.69 -28.31
CA LEU A 4 18.81 41.84 -27.31
C LEU A 4 17.98 42.71 -26.36
N THR A 5 16.73 42.36 -26.05
CA THR A 5 16.11 42.65 -24.74
C THR A 5 14.86 41.80 -24.49
N TYR A 6 15.00 40.89 -23.52
CA TYR A 6 14.07 40.59 -22.42
C TYR A 6 12.59 40.27 -22.71
N GLY A 7 12.27 38.98 -22.65
CA GLY A 7 10.93 38.46 -22.39
C GLY A 7 11.03 37.24 -21.48
N LEU A 8 11.29 37.49 -20.21
CA LEU A 8 11.33 36.48 -19.15
C LEU A 8 9.92 35.89 -18.92
N ASP A 9 9.61 34.76 -19.55
CA ASP A 9 8.43 33.96 -19.17
C ASP A 9 8.78 33.00 -18.01
N TRP A 10 8.86 33.57 -16.80
CA TRP A 10 9.11 32.83 -15.55
C TRP A 10 7.83 32.28 -14.89
N ASN A 11 6.67 32.29 -15.55
CA ASN A 11 5.41 31.97 -14.89
C ASN A 11 4.67 30.75 -15.42
N ARG A 12 5.39 29.69 -15.78
CA ARG A 12 4.87 28.32 -15.70
C ARG A 12 5.39 27.65 -14.43
N ARG A 13 5.03 28.21 -13.27
CA ARG A 13 4.95 27.40 -12.06
C ARG A 13 3.78 26.45 -12.28
N GLU A 14 4.09 25.32 -12.88
CA GLU A 14 3.25 24.14 -12.83
C GLU A 14 3.00 23.90 -11.34
N SER A 15 1.82 24.30 -10.89
CA SER A 15 1.37 24.11 -9.52
C SER A 15 1.52 22.63 -9.24
N VAL A 16 2.58 22.24 -8.53
CA VAL A 16 2.65 20.93 -7.89
C VAL A 16 1.53 20.98 -6.88
N VAL A 17 0.35 20.54 -7.30
CA VAL A 17 -0.81 20.41 -6.45
C VAL A 17 -0.42 19.34 -5.46
N VAL A 18 0.15 19.76 -4.32
CA VAL A 18 0.32 18.89 -3.18
C VAL A 18 -1.10 18.57 -2.75
N LEU A 19 -1.63 17.45 -3.25
CA LEU A 19 -2.90 16.90 -2.82
C LEU A 19 -2.76 16.60 -1.33
N SER A 20 -3.09 17.60 -0.51
CA SER A 20 -3.15 17.48 0.94
C SER A 20 -4.12 16.34 1.23
N MET A 21 -3.57 15.23 1.69
CA MET A 21 -4.38 14.08 2.05
C MET A 21 -5.13 14.44 3.32
N ASP A 22 -6.44 14.33 3.28
CA ASP A 22 -7.27 14.55 4.45
C ASP A 22 -6.98 13.53 5.56
N LEU A 23 -7.29 13.88 6.80
CA LEU A 23 -6.97 13.06 7.98
C LEU A 23 -7.50 11.63 7.85
N GLN A 24 -8.73 11.47 7.35
CA GLN A 24 -9.31 10.14 7.15
C GLN A 24 -8.54 9.32 6.11
N GLY A 25 -8.06 9.95 5.03
CA GLY A 25 -7.24 9.29 4.00
C GLY A 25 -5.90 8.85 4.57
N PHE A 26 -5.29 9.70 5.41
CA PHE A 26 -4.06 9.38 6.12
C PHE A 26 -4.23 8.15 7.03
N LEU A 27 -5.28 8.14 7.85
CA LEU A 27 -5.56 7.02 8.75
C LEU A 27 -5.85 5.72 7.99
N LEU A 28 -6.57 5.78 6.87
CA LEU A 28 -6.79 4.61 6.01
C LEU A 28 -5.48 4.09 5.41
N ARG A 29 -4.64 4.96 4.84
CA ARG A 29 -3.32 4.56 4.33
C ARG A 29 -2.44 3.94 5.41
N ALA A 30 -2.44 4.50 6.62
CA ALA A 30 -1.71 3.95 7.75
C ALA A 30 -2.19 2.52 8.11
N ARG A 31 -3.50 2.27 8.08
CA ARG A 31 -4.07 0.93 8.30
C ARG A 31 -3.70 -0.05 7.20
N VAL A 32 -3.75 0.36 5.93
CA VAL A 32 -3.31 -0.46 4.79
C VAL A 32 -1.83 -0.85 4.94
N LEU A 33 -0.96 0.12 5.25
CA LEU A 33 0.46 -0.13 5.46
C LEU A 33 0.73 -1.05 6.65
N LYS A 34 -0.06 -0.91 7.73
CA LYS A 34 0.01 -1.82 8.89
C LYS A 34 -0.33 -3.25 8.46
N LEU A 35 -1.45 -3.44 7.76
CA LEU A 35 -1.87 -4.75 7.25
C LEU A 35 -0.79 -5.36 6.36
N TYR A 36 -0.27 -4.61 5.38
CA TYR A 36 0.81 -5.06 4.49
C TYR A 36 2.04 -5.59 5.25
N ARG A 37 2.52 -4.81 6.23
CA ARG A 37 3.69 -5.22 7.03
C ARG A 37 3.41 -6.46 7.86
N GLN A 38 2.19 -6.61 8.39
CA GLN A 38 1.79 -7.80 9.14
C GLN A 38 1.71 -9.03 8.23
N SER A 39 1.15 -8.90 7.03
CA SER A 39 1.11 -9.98 6.04
C SER A 39 2.51 -10.44 5.64
N LEU A 40 3.44 -9.51 5.38
CA LEU A 40 4.84 -9.86 5.10
C LEU A 40 5.55 -10.53 6.28
N ARG A 41 5.17 -10.21 7.53
CA ARG A 41 5.69 -10.90 8.73
C ARG A 41 5.16 -12.33 8.82
N ALA A 42 3.87 -12.54 8.55
CA ALA A 42 3.29 -13.88 8.52
C ALA A 42 3.91 -14.73 7.40
N ALA A 43 4.08 -14.17 6.20
CA ALA A 43 4.73 -14.85 5.07
C ALA A 43 6.18 -15.27 5.36
N ARG A 44 6.89 -14.60 6.28
CA ARG A 44 8.23 -15.04 6.72
C ARG A 44 8.19 -16.26 7.64
N LYS A 45 7.09 -16.49 8.36
CA LYS A 45 6.90 -17.65 9.23
C LYS A 45 6.50 -18.92 8.46
N ALA A 46 6.03 -18.77 7.22
CA ALA A 46 5.66 -19.89 6.37
C ALA A 46 6.85 -20.83 6.06
N PRO A 47 6.61 -22.09 5.67
CA PRO A 47 7.64 -23.00 5.16
C PRO A 47 8.37 -22.43 3.95
N HIS A 48 9.65 -22.76 3.78
CA HIS A 48 10.55 -22.15 2.78
C HIS A 48 9.94 -22.07 1.38
N ASP A 49 9.30 -23.15 0.94
CA ASP A 49 8.80 -23.31 -0.43
C ASP A 49 7.60 -22.42 -0.72
N SER A 50 6.77 -22.12 0.30
CA SER A 50 5.60 -21.24 0.16
C SER A 50 5.88 -19.76 0.44
N ARG A 51 7.06 -19.42 0.98
CA ARG A 51 7.39 -18.02 1.37
C ARG A 51 7.40 -17.07 0.18
N ALA A 52 7.97 -17.50 -0.94
CA ALA A 52 8.13 -16.66 -2.12
C ALA A 52 6.77 -16.34 -2.75
N GLU A 53 5.95 -17.38 -2.92
CA GLU A 53 4.59 -17.28 -3.43
C GLU A 53 3.71 -16.39 -2.55
N LEU A 54 3.70 -16.60 -1.23
CA LEU A 54 2.91 -15.78 -0.31
C LEU A 54 3.30 -14.29 -0.39
N LYS A 55 4.60 -13.99 -0.47
CA LYS A 55 5.06 -12.60 -0.64
C LYS A 55 4.61 -12.01 -1.98
N GLN A 56 4.62 -12.79 -3.05
CA GLN A 56 4.16 -12.34 -4.36
C GLN A 56 2.66 -12.04 -4.33
N VAL A 57 1.84 -12.93 -3.79
CA VAL A 57 0.39 -12.72 -3.65
C VAL A 57 0.10 -11.46 -2.83
N ILE A 58 0.76 -11.29 -1.67
CA ILE A 58 0.58 -10.09 -0.84
C ILE A 58 0.93 -8.80 -1.59
N ARG A 59 1.99 -8.81 -2.42
CA ARG A 59 2.36 -7.65 -3.24
C ARG A 59 1.34 -7.40 -4.34
N GLN A 60 0.91 -8.45 -5.02
CA GLN A 60 -0.06 -8.34 -6.11
C GLN A 60 -1.37 -7.74 -5.62
N GLU A 61 -1.88 -8.18 -4.47
CA GLU A 61 -3.12 -7.66 -3.88
C GLU A 61 -3.03 -6.16 -3.57
N MET A 62 -1.88 -5.69 -3.10
CA MET A 62 -1.65 -4.27 -2.81
C MET A 62 -1.56 -3.45 -4.11
N GLU A 63 -0.85 -3.97 -5.12
CA GLU A 63 -0.69 -3.31 -6.41
C GLU A 63 -2.02 -3.22 -7.16
N SER A 64 -2.82 -4.29 -7.17
CA SER A 64 -4.15 -4.33 -7.80
C SER A 64 -5.11 -3.29 -7.22
N ASN A 65 -4.87 -2.82 -5.98
CA ASN A 65 -5.73 -1.85 -5.29
C ASN A 65 -5.08 -0.46 -5.09
N ARG A 66 -3.90 -0.21 -5.67
CA ARG A 66 -3.10 1.01 -5.42
C ARG A 66 -3.82 2.32 -5.70
N ASP A 67 -4.66 2.34 -6.74
CA ASP A 67 -5.36 3.53 -7.22
C ASP A 67 -6.80 3.60 -6.69
N CYS A 68 -7.18 2.69 -5.79
CA CYS A 68 -8.48 2.71 -5.13
C CYS A 68 -8.61 3.96 -4.26
N LYS A 69 -9.55 4.85 -4.62
CA LYS A 69 -9.88 6.08 -3.86
C LYS A 69 -11.17 5.95 -3.05
N ASP A 70 -11.94 4.89 -3.25
CA ASP A 70 -13.19 4.62 -2.52
C ASP A 70 -12.88 4.17 -1.09
N ARG A 71 -13.25 5.03 -0.13
CA ARG A 71 -13.00 4.82 1.30
C ARG A 71 -13.75 3.62 1.87
N GLN A 72 -14.96 3.37 1.39
CA GLN A 72 -15.76 2.24 1.84
C GLN A 72 -15.15 0.93 1.34
N LYS A 73 -14.75 0.91 0.06
CA LYS A 73 -14.01 -0.22 -0.51
C LYS A 73 -12.68 -0.47 0.21
N ILE A 74 -11.90 0.57 0.50
CA ILE A 74 -10.65 0.44 1.27
C ILE A 74 -10.92 -0.15 2.65
N ARG A 75 -11.95 0.32 3.37
CA ARG A 75 -12.32 -0.24 4.68
C ARG A 75 -12.70 -1.71 4.58
N PHE A 76 -13.50 -2.07 3.59
CA PHE A 76 -13.90 -3.46 3.34
C PHE A 76 -12.68 -4.35 3.09
N LEU A 77 -11.78 -3.94 2.18
CA LEU A 77 -10.55 -4.67 1.86
C LEU A 77 -9.62 -4.81 3.08
N ILE A 78 -9.53 -3.79 3.94
CA ILE A 78 -8.78 -3.89 5.19
C ILE A 78 -9.39 -4.96 6.09
N SER A 79 -10.71 -4.96 6.29
CA SER A 79 -11.39 -5.95 7.13
C SER A 79 -11.20 -7.36 6.59
N GLU A 80 -11.45 -7.55 5.29
CA GLU A 80 -11.29 -8.83 4.62
C GLU A 80 -9.83 -9.34 4.69
N GLY A 81 -8.86 -8.49 4.36
CA GLY A 81 -7.45 -8.86 4.41
C GLY A 81 -6.96 -9.15 5.83
N THR A 82 -7.53 -8.50 6.85
CA THR A 82 -7.25 -8.78 8.27
C THR A 82 -7.75 -10.17 8.66
N GLU A 83 -8.96 -10.54 8.25
CA GLU A 83 -9.53 -11.86 8.53
C GLU A 83 -8.73 -12.98 7.84
N ARG A 84 -8.39 -12.80 6.56
CA ARG A 84 -7.54 -13.76 5.83
C ARG A 84 -6.17 -13.92 6.49
N LEU A 85 -5.57 -12.82 6.95
CA LEU A 85 -4.28 -12.86 7.65
C LEU A 85 -4.36 -13.59 9.00
N LYS A 86 -5.47 -13.44 9.72
CA LYS A 86 -5.72 -14.15 10.98
C LYS A 86 -5.75 -15.65 10.74
N GLY A 87 -6.57 -16.11 9.77
CA GLY A 87 -6.63 -17.52 9.39
C GLY A 87 -5.27 -18.09 8.97
N LEU A 88 -4.51 -17.34 8.14
CA LEU A 88 -3.15 -17.74 7.76
C LEU A 88 -2.23 -17.89 8.98
N THR A 89 -2.29 -16.94 9.92
CA THR A 89 -1.43 -16.94 11.10
C THR A 89 -1.78 -18.08 12.05
N GLU A 90 -3.07 -18.40 12.21
CA GLU A 90 -3.54 -19.55 12.99
C GLU A 90 -3.06 -20.87 12.37
N MET A 91 -3.22 -21.03 11.05
CA MET A 91 -2.72 -22.22 10.31
C MET A 91 -1.20 -22.38 10.44
N LEU A 92 -0.44 -21.29 10.39
CA LEU A 92 1.01 -21.31 10.59
C LEU A 92 1.40 -21.56 12.05
N GLY A 93 0.61 -21.10 13.01
CA GLY A 93 0.83 -21.33 14.44
C GLY A 93 0.58 -22.78 14.86
N MET A 94 -0.42 -23.43 14.26
CA MET A 94 -0.71 -24.85 14.47
C MET A 94 0.40 -25.76 13.92
N GLN A 95 1.09 -25.37 12.85
CA GLN A 95 2.23 -26.10 12.29
C GLN A 95 3.51 -26.03 13.13
N GLY A 96 3.59 -25.14 14.13
CA GLY A 96 4.75 -24.99 15.03
C GLY A 96 4.74 -25.87 16.28
N HIS A 97 3.78 -26.79 16.40
CA HIS A 97 3.57 -27.67 17.57
C HIS A 97 3.76 -29.17 17.24
N CYS A 98 4.63 -29.50 16.27
CA CYS A 98 4.98 -30.87 15.93
C CYS A 98 6.45 -31.13 16.26
#